data_AF-A0A1Y3YVK7-F1
#
_entry.id   AF-A0A1Y3YVK7-F1
#
_cell.length_a   1.000
_cell.length_b   1.000
_cell.length_c   1.000
_cell.angle_alpha   90.00
_cell.angle_beta   90.00
_cell.angle_gamma   90.00
#
_symmetry.space_group_name_H-M   'P 1'
#
loop_
_entity.id
_entity.type
_entity.pdbx_description
1 polymer ?
#
loop_
_entity_poly.entity_id
_entity_poly.type
_entity_poly.pdbx_seq_one_letter_code
_entity_poly.pdbx_strand_id
1 'polypeptide(L)'
;MGSQLELFPCGKLGFNERCGKLSSTPLRRSAASRGERIRLRNRVMTARLYYWREIMRRRLDDVMIILAENEFFVDERTINNAWLECADFFEWLCSTHATVRQLRRMFPSWKW
;
A
#
# COMPACT_ATOMS: atom_id res chain seq x y z
N MET A 1 20.70 16.28 38.64
CA MET A 1 20.78 15.12 37.73
C MET A 1 19.72 15.31 36.67
N GLY A 2 20.13 15.74 35.47
CA GLY A 2 19.21 16.10 34.39
C GLY A 2 18.59 14.84 33.78
N SER A 3 17.26 14.76 33.83
CA SER A 3 16.50 13.74 33.13
C SER A 3 16.61 13.99 31.62
N GLN A 4 17.10 12.98 30.91
CA GLN A 4 17.38 12.97 29.48
C GLN A 4 16.10 12.97 28.60
N LEU A 5 15.07 13.71 29.02
CA LEU A 5 13.76 13.81 28.37
C LEU A 5 13.51 15.16 27.68
N GLU A 6 14.50 16.06 27.64
CA GLU A 6 14.40 17.36 26.97
C GLU A 6 14.88 17.38 25.50
N LEU A 7 14.81 16.27 24.77
CA LEU A 7 15.27 16.23 23.37
C LEU A 7 14.17 16.47 22.32
N PHE A 8 12.88 16.49 22.68
CA PHE A 8 11.81 16.81 21.73
C PHE A 8 10.64 17.60 22.38
N PRO A 9 10.79 18.92 22.60
CA PRO A 9 9.63 19.75 22.84
C PRO A 9 8.97 20.01 21.49
N CYS A 10 7.94 19.24 21.13
CA CYS A 10 6.83 19.64 20.27
C CYS A 10 6.00 18.41 19.89
N GLY A 11 4.71 18.43 20.23
CA GLY A 11 3.74 17.60 19.51
C GLY A 11 3.76 18.00 18.04
N LYS A 12 4.38 17.18 17.17
CA LYS A 12 4.49 17.48 15.73
C LYS A 12 3.58 16.54 14.93
N LEU A 13 2.37 17.07 14.71
CA LEU A 13 1.44 16.90 13.60
C LEU A 13 1.69 15.72 12.64
N GLY A 14 0.76 14.77 12.62
CA GLY A 14 0.71 13.73 11.59
C GLY A 14 0.13 14.24 10.27
N PHE A 15 0.69 13.81 9.15
CA PHE A 15 0.19 14.12 7.81
C PHE A 15 -1.14 13.40 7.56
N ASN A 16 -2.19 14.14 7.19
CA ASN A 16 -3.49 13.59 6.84
C ASN A 16 -3.71 13.67 5.33
N GLU A 17 -3.45 12.56 4.63
CA GLU A 17 -3.52 12.46 3.16
C GLU A 17 -4.89 12.80 2.56
N ARG A 18 -5.98 12.80 3.35
CA ARG A 18 -7.33 13.13 2.85
C ARG A 18 -7.62 14.63 2.75
N CYS A 19 -6.86 15.50 3.41
CA CYS A 19 -7.20 16.92 3.53
C CYS A 19 -6.05 17.89 3.20
N GLY A 20 -4.85 17.41 2.90
CA GLY A 20 -3.72 18.28 2.52
C GLY A 20 -3.34 19.32 3.60
N LYS A 21 -3.79 19.12 4.85
CA LYS A 21 -3.57 20.03 5.97
C LYS A 21 -2.94 19.25 7.12
N LEU A 22 -1.96 19.87 7.78
CA LEU A 22 -1.45 19.43 9.07
C LEU A 22 -2.63 19.42 10.06
N SER A 23 -3.04 18.23 10.49
CA SER A 23 -4.14 18.08 11.43
C SER A 23 -3.59 17.57 12.76
N SER A 24 -3.92 18.25 13.84
CA SER A 24 -3.68 17.78 15.20
C SER A 24 -4.63 16.64 15.62
N THR A 25 -5.64 16.35 14.80
CA THR A 25 -6.56 15.25 15.08
C THR A 25 -5.89 13.90 14.85
N PRO A 26 -6.01 12.96 15.82
CA PRO A 26 -5.43 11.64 15.67
C PRO A 26 -6.07 10.90 14.49
N LEU A 27 -5.23 10.23 13.68
CA LEU A 27 -5.69 9.41 12.58
C LEU A 27 -6.61 8.30 13.11
N ARG A 28 -7.81 8.20 12.54
CA ARG A 28 -8.74 7.11 12.87
C ARG A 28 -8.42 5.88 12.04
N ARG A 29 -8.41 4.72 12.70
CA ARG A 29 -8.34 3.43 12.00
C ARG A 29 -9.54 3.32 11.06
N SER A 30 -9.28 3.03 9.80
CA SER A 30 -10.35 2.86 8.80
C SER A 30 -10.87 1.43 8.73
N ALA A 31 -10.04 0.43 9.06
CA ALA A 31 -10.43 -0.98 9.06
C ALA A 31 -10.89 -1.44 10.45
N ALA A 32 -12.04 -2.10 10.51
CA ALA A 32 -12.68 -2.59 11.73
C ALA A 32 -12.02 -3.86 12.29
N SER A 33 -11.41 -4.70 11.45
CA SER A 33 -10.83 -5.99 11.89
C SER A 33 -9.43 -6.27 11.33
N ARG A 34 -8.75 -7.26 11.90
CA ARG A 34 -7.49 -7.79 11.34
C ARG A 34 -7.70 -8.37 9.95
N GLY A 35 -8.78 -9.14 9.74
CA GLY A 35 -9.11 -9.74 8.45
C GLY A 35 -9.33 -8.68 7.36
N GLU A 36 -10.03 -7.60 7.71
CA GLU A 36 -10.23 -6.48 6.79
C GLU A 36 -8.91 -5.78 6.41
N ARG A 37 -8.01 -5.57 7.38
CA ARG A 37 -6.67 -5.02 7.08
C ARG A 37 -5.89 -5.90 6.11
N ILE A 38 -5.97 -7.22 6.27
CA ILE A 38 -5.31 -8.17 5.37
C ILE A 38 -5.92 -8.11 3.98
N ARG A 39 -7.26 -8.07 3.85
CA ARG A 39 -7.93 -7.92 2.56
C ARG A 39 -7.55 -6.62 1.86
N LEU A 40 -7.54 -5.49 2.58
CA LEU A 40 -7.13 -4.19 2.02
C LEU A 40 -5.66 -4.22 1.56
N ARG A 41 -4.77 -4.80 2.37
CA ARG A 41 -3.36 -5.01 2.00
C ARG A 41 -3.26 -5.86 0.73
N ASN A 42 -3.90 -7.01 0.69
CA ASN A 42 -3.83 -7.95 -0.42
C ASN A 42 -4.33 -7.29 -1.70
N ARG A 43 -5.44 -6.55 -1.64
CA ARG A 43 -5.98 -5.82 -2.79
C ARG A 43 -5.00 -4.77 -3.35
N VAL A 44 -4.34 -4.01 -2.49
CA VAL A 44 -3.31 -3.04 -2.90
C VAL A 44 -2.09 -3.76 -3.47
N MET A 45 -1.64 -4.84 -2.82
CA MET A 45 -0.49 -5.64 -3.24
C MET A 45 -0.70 -6.22 -4.65
N THR A 46 -1.89 -6.75 -4.94
CA THR A 46 -2.26 -7.21 -6.29
C THR A 46 -2.28 -6.08 -7.31
N ALA A 47 -2.75 -4.88 -6.93
CA ALA A 47 -2.68 -3.71 -7.81
C ALA A 47 -1.22 -3.27 -8.08
N ARG A 48 -0.32 -3.36 -7.09
CA ARG A 48 1.12 -3.10 -7.27
C ARG A 48 1.78 -4.15 -8.17
N LEU A 49 1.42 -5.42 -8.01
CA LEU A 49 1.85 -6.49 -8.91
C LEU A 49 1.44 -6.18 -10.35
N TYR A 50 0.18 -5.82 -10.58
CA TYR A 50 -0.32 -5.37 -11.88
C TYR A 50 0.46 -4.17 -12.43
N TYR A 51 0.67 -3.13 -11.62
CA TYR A 51 1.42 -1.95 -12.02
C TYR A 51 2.83 -2.29 -12.52
N TRP A 52 3.58 -3.09 -11.76
CA TRP A 52 4.94 -3.42 -12.15
C TRP A 52 5.00 -4.36 -13.37
N ARG A 53 4.10 -5.35 -13.43
CA ARG A 53 4.09 -6.37 -14.48
C ARG A 53 3.50 -5.85 -15.79
N GLU A 54 2.32 -5.23 -15.75
CA GLU A 54 1.56 -4.86 -16.94
C GLU A 54 1.87 -3.47 -17.45
N ILE A 55 2.03 -2.48 -16.54
CA ILE A 55 2.30 -1.10 -16.94
C ILE A 55 3.81 -0.88 -17.12
N MET A 56 4.61 -1.23 -16.11
CA MET A 56 6.07 -1.04 -16.15
C MET A 56 6.82 -2.18 -16.84
N ARG A 57 6.11 -3.24 -17.28
CA ARG A 57 6.66 -4.36 -18.06
C ARG A 57 7.86 -5.05 -17.40
N ARG A 58 7.88 -5.16 -16.07
CA ARG A 58 8.89 -5.93 -15.32
C ARG A 58 8.59 -7.43 -15.35
N ARG A 59 9.64 -8.25 -15.30
CA ARG A 59 9.51 -9.72 -15.19
C ARG A 59 8.94 -10.09 -13.84
N LEU A 60 8.21 -11.20 -13.77
CA LEU A 60 7.53 -11.60 -12.55
C LEU A 60 8.50 -11.75 -11.37
N ASP A 61 9.65 -12.39 -11.57
CA ASP A 61 10.67 -12.59 -10.53
C ASP A 61 11.16 -11.25 -9.95
N ASP A 62 11.41 -10.25 -10.82
CA ASP A 62 11.78 -8.90 -10.39
C ASP A 62 10.64 -8.23 -9.62
N VAL A 63 9.39 -8.41 -10.06
CA VAL A 63 8.21 -7.87 -9.36
C VAL A 63 8.10 -8.49 -7.96
N MET A 64 8.33 -9.79 -7.81
CA MET A 64 8.29 -10.44 -6.51
C MET A 64 9.34 -9.85 -5.57
N ILE A 65 10.57 -9.63 -6.03
CA ILE A 65 11.62 -8.98 -5.24
C ILE A 65 11.22 -7.55 -4.88
N ILE A 66 10.69 -6.76 -5.82
CA ILE A 66 10.26 -5.38 -5.54
C ILE A 66 9.16 -5.35 -4.47
N LEU A 67 8.14 -6.20 -4.61
CA LEU A 67 7.04 -6.25 -3.66
C LEU A 67 7.49 -6.75 -2.29
N ALA A 68 8.34 -7.78 -2.26
CA ALA A 68 8.84 -8.38 -1.02
C ALA A 68 9.79 -7.44 -0.28
N GLU A 69 10.80 -6.89 -0.95
CA GLU A 69 11.93 -6.21 -0.30
C GLU A 69 11.76 -4.68 -0.23
N ASN A 70 11.00 -4.07 -1.14
CA ASN A 70 10.96 -2.61 -1.25
C ASN A 70 9.61 -1.99 -0.86
N GLU A 71 8.51 -2.72 -1.03
CA GLU A 71 7.17 -2.16 -0.83
C GLU A 71 6.44 -2.70 0.39
N PHE A 72 6.38 -4.03 0.56
CA PHE A 72 5.54 -4.65 1.58
C PHE A 72 6.30 -5.35 2.70
N PHE A 73 7.58 -5.69 2.51
CA PHE A 73 8.42 -6.36 3.53
C PHE A 73 7.77 -7.67 4.02
N VAL A 74 7.43 -8.54 3.07
CA VAL A 74 6.79 -9.85 3.31
C VAL A 74 7.40 -10.92 2.42
N ASP A 75 7.33 -12.17 2.87
CA ASP A 75 7.76 -13.31 2.06
C ASP A 75 6.95 -13.44 0.77
N GLU A 76 7.61 -14.00 -0.26
CA GLU A 76 7.00 -14.27 -1.56
C GLU A 76 5.72 -15.12 -1.46
N ARG A 77 5.67 -16.07 -0.51
CA ARG A 77 4.46 -16.86 -0.23
C ARG A 77 3.26 -15.99 0.12
N THR A 78 3.48 -14.90 0.86
CA THR A 78 2.41 -13.96 1.23
C THR A 78 1.89 -13.22 0.00
N ILE A 79 2.79 -12.84 -0.92
CA ILE A 79 2.45 -12.17 -2.18
C ILE A 79 1.64 -13.12 -3.06
N ASN A 80 2.10 -14.36 -3.23
CA ASN A 80 1.39 -15.38 -4.00
C ASN A 80 -0.01 -15.66 -3.44
N ASN A 81 -0.15 -15.80 -2.12
CA ASN A 81 -1.46 -15.97 -1.49
C ASN A 81 -2.39 -14.77 -1.73
N ALA A 82 -1.86 -13.54 -1.65
CA ALA A 82 -2.62 -12.33 -1.93
C ALA A 82 -3.06 -12.25 -3.39
N TRP A 83 -2.16 -12.61 -4.32
CA TRP A 83 -2.47 -12.67 -5.75
C TRP A 83 -3.57 -13.70 -6.03
N LEU A 84 -3.47 -14.91 -5.48
CA LEU A 84 -4.50 -15.94 -5.62
C LEU A 84 -5.86 -15.51 -5.03
N GLU A 85 -5.87 -14.91 -3.83
CA GLU A 85 -7.11 -14.42 -3.21
C GLU A 85 -7.77 -13.29 -4.02
N CYS A 86 -6.97 -12.48 -4.72
CA CYS A 86 -7.43 -11.34 -5.51
C CYS A 86 -7.34 -11.58 -7.03
N ALA A 87 -7.37 -12.83 -7.49
CA ALA A 87 -7.20 -13.18 -8.90
C ALA A 87 -8.23 -12.49 -9.80
N ASP A 88 -9.52 -12.54 -9.46
CA ASP A 88 -10.60 -11.87 -10.21
C ASP A 88 -10.34 -10.36 -10.36
N PHE A 89 -9.81 -9.72 -9.31
CA PHE A 89 -9.47 -8.30 -9.35
C PHE A 89 -8.28 -8.02 -10.28
N PHE A 90 -7.26 -8.89 -10.26
CA PHE A 90 -6.12 -8.79 -11.18
C PHE A 90 -6.57 -8.96 -12.63
N GLU A 91 -7.38 -9.98 -12.92
CA GLU A 91 -7.93 -10.23 -14.25
C GLU A 91 -8.79 -9.06 -14.75
N TRP A 92 -9.57 -8.44 -13.86
CA TRP A 92 -10.31 -7.23 -14.17
C TRP A 92 -9.38 -6.07 -14.55
N LEU A 93 -8.27 -5.85 -13.83
CA LEU A 93 -7.28 -4.82 -14.18
C LEU A 93 -6.64 -5.09 -15.55
N CYS A 94 -6.30 -6.35 -15.85
CA CYS A 94 -5.74 -6.76 -17.13
C CYS A 94 -6.73 -6.55 -18.29
N SER A 95 -7.95 -7.04 -18.16
CA SER A 95 -8.99 -6.94 -19.21
C SER A 95 -9.41 -5.49 -19.50
N THR A 96 -9.43 -4.64 -18.48
CA THR A 96 -9.78 -3.21 -18.64
C THR A 96 -8.59 -2.32 -19.00
N HIS A 97 -7.37 -2.88 -19.07
CA HIS A 97 -6.12 -2.13 -19.23
C HIS A 97 -6.04 -0.92 -18.31
N ALA A 98 -6.27 -1.16 -17.01
CA ALA A 98 -6.32 -0.12 -16.00
C ALA A 98 -5.08 0.79 -16.03
N THR A 99 -5.30 2.09 -16.17
CA THR A 99 -4.24 3.10 -16.25
C THR A 99 -3.71 3.50 -14.87
N VAL A 100 -2.50 4.07 -14.83
CA VAL A 100 -1.91 4.68 -13.62
C VAL A 100 -2.86 5.67 -12.94
N ARG A 101 -3.62 6.45 -13.73
CA ARG A 101 -4.61 7.41 -13.22
C ARG A 101 -5.77 6.72 -12.48
N GLN A 102 -6.24 5.58 -13.00
CA GLN A 102 -7.29 4.79 -12.34
C GLN A 102 -6.75 4.16 -11.05
N LEU A 103 -5.54 3.60 -11.06
CA LEU A 103 -4.90 3.05 -9.87
C LEU A 103 -4.73 4.11 -8.77
N ARG A 104 -4.27 5.32 -9.14
CA ARG A 104 -4.17 6.46 -8.21
C ARG A 104 -5.52 6.89 -7.64
N ARG A 105 -6.61 6.77 -8.40
CA ARG A 105 -7.96 7.05 -7.88
C ARG A 105 -8.43 5.99 -6.90
N MET A 106 -8.13 4.71 -7.17
CA MET A 106 -8.50 3.59 -6.30
C MET A 106 -7.66 3.56 -5.01
N PHE A 107 -6.38 3.93 -5.12
CA PHE A 107 -5.40 3.85 -4.04
C PHE A 107 -4.56 5.14 -3.99
N PRO A 108 -5.14 6.24 -3.48
CA PRO A 108 -4.52 7.57 -3.53
C PRO A 108 -3.25 7.71 -2.69
N SER A 109 -3.10 6.91 -1.64
CA SER A 109 -1.92 6.91 -0.75
C SER A 109 -0.67 6.31 -1.39
N TRP A 110 -0.76 5.72 -2.59
CA TRP A 110 0.33 5.03 -3.24
C TRP A 110 0.90 5.83 -4.40
N LYS A 111 2.22 5.72 -4.60
CA LYS A 111 2.90 6.26 -5.77
C LYS A 111 2.81 5.26 -6.93
N TRP A 112 1.99 5.60 -7.91
CA TRP A 112 1.81 4.91 -9.19
C TRP A 112 2.44 5.73 -10.30
#